data_AF-A0A397C6U0-F1
#
_entry.id   AF-A0A397C6U0-F1
#
_cell.length_a   1.000
_cell.length_b   1.000
_cell.length_c   1.000
_cell.angle_alpha   90.00
_cell.angle_beta   90.00
_cell.angle_gamma   90.00
#
_symmetry.space_group_name_H-M   'P 1'
#
loop_
_entity.id
_entity.type
_entity.pdbx_description
1 polymer ?
#
loop_
_entity_poly.entity_id
_entity_poly.type
_entity_poly.pdbx_seq_one_letter_code
_entity_poly.pdbx_strand_id
1 'polypeptide(L)'
;VLGASWLWYDKEETLWNYGKNKCNGAWIKCGHFSNMMSPEVKSIGCGWSFCHNGNYVWCNYNNPGKNPKVPPLRGLTKPQLKASLTV
;
A
#
# COMPACT_ATOMS: atom_id res chain seq x y z
N VAL A 1 -3.37 11.42 12.41
CA VAL A 1 -2.34 10.68 11.63
C VAL A 1 -3.05 9.59 10.85
N LEU A 2 -2.80 9.44 9.54
CA LEU A 2 -3.55 8.52 8.67
C LEU A 2 -3.11 7.03 8.74
N GLY A 3 -2.23 6.69 9.69
CA GLY A 3 -1.79 5.32 9.96
C GLY A 3 -0.82 4.72 8.94
N ALA A 4 -0.53 3.43 9.11
CA ALA A 4 0.45 2.70 8.30
C ALA A 4 0.00 2.53 6.84
N SER A 5 -1.29 2.28 6.59
CA SER A 5 -1.83 2.13 5.23
C SER A 5 -1.59 3.36 4.37
N TRP A 6 -1.83 4.56 4.92
CA TRP A 6 -1.53 5.80 4.20
C TRP A 6 -0.02 5.99 3.99
N LEU A 7 0.82 5.64 4.97
CA LEU A 7 2.27 5.74 4.81
C LEU A 7 2.79 4.83 3.69
N TRP A 8 2.31 3.59 3.62
CA TRP A 8 2.61 2.67 2.53
C TRP A 8 2.13 3.23 1.20
N TYR A 9 0.88 3.70 1.12
CA TYR A 9 0.36 4.32 -0.09
C TYR A 9 1.17 5.54 -0.52
N ASP A 10 1.44 6.46 0.39
CA ASP A 10 2.06 7.73 0.06
C ASP A 10 3.50 7.56 -0.41
N LYS A 11 4.29 6.77 0.31
CA LYS A 11 5.72 6.62 0.05
C LYS A 11 6.02 5.59 -1.03
N GLU A 12 5.39 4.43 -0.98
CA GLU A 12 5.76 3.32 -1.85
C GLU A 12 5.14 3.42 -3.25
N GLU A 13 4.01 4.11 -3.41
CA GLU A 13 3.43 4.37 -4.73
C GLU A 13 4.41 5.13 -5.64
N THR A 14 5.22 6.04 -5.09
CA THR A 14 6.24 6.78 -5.84
C THR A 14 7.32 5.86 -6.45
N LEU A 15 7.43 4.63 -5.93
CA LEU A 15 8.37 3.61 -6.38
C LEU A 15 7.69 2.58 -7.30
N TRP A 16 6.38 2.62 -7.48
CA TRP A 16 5.66 1.72 -8.38
C TRP A 16 5.72 2.20 -9.83
N ASN A 17 5.97 1.27 -10.75
CA ASN A 17 5.92 1.53 -12.18
C ASN A 17 4.61 1.00 -12.76
N TYR A 18 3.63 1.90 -12.96
CA TYR A 18 2.33 1.54 -13.53
C TYR A 18 2.42 0.93 -14.94
N GLY A 19 3.38 1.36 -15.77
CA GLY A 19 3.56 0.82 -17.12
C GLY A 19 4.07 -0.62 -17.13
N LYS A 20 4.83 -1.02 -16.10
CA LYS A 20 5.41 -2.37 -15.97
C LYS A 20 4.73 -3.24 -14.92
N ASN A 21 3.80 -2.69 -14.15
CA ASN A 21 3.18 -3.33 -12.98
C ASN A 21 4.20 -3.99 -12.03
N LYS A 22 5.23 -3.22 -11.65
CA LYS A 22 6.26 -3.68 -10.69
C LYS A 22 6.94 -2.51 -9.97
N CYS A 23 7.58 -2.81 -8.84
CA CYS A 23 8.46 -1.83 -8.18
C CYS A 23 9.65 -1.45 -9.07
N ASN A 24 10.01 -0.18 -9.05
CA ASN A 24 11.32 0.27 -9.48
C ASN A 24 12.38 -0.20 -8.46
N GLY A 25 13.03 -1.31 -8.78
CA GLY A 25 14.02 -1.96 -7.91
C GLY A 25 13.46 -3.16 -7.14
N ALA A 26 13.97 -3.39 -5.93
CA ALA A 26 13.58 -4.55 -5.12
C ALA A 26 12.12 -4.46 -4.67
N TRP A 27 11.43 -5.61 -4.68
CA TRP A 27 10.02 -5.73 -4.28
C TRP A 27 9.73 -5.15 -2.89
N ILE A 28 10.64 -5.35 -1.93
CA ILE A 28 10.49 -4.87 -0.55
C ILE A 28 10.29 -3.35 -0.43
N LYS A 29 10.69 -2.58 -1.46
CA LYS A 29 10.52 -1.13 -1.48
C LYS A 29 9.08 -0.67 -1.73
N CYS A 30 8.27 -1.50 -2.38
CA CYS A 30 6.88 -1.13 -2.67
C CYS A 30 5.87 -2.29 -2.52
N GLY A 31 6.27 -3.30 -1.75
CA GLY A 31 5.51 -4.51 -1.52
C GLY A 31 4.22 -4.25 -0.75
N HIS A 32 4.21 -3.32 0.21
CA HIS A 32 3.00 -3.00 0.96
C HIS A 32 1.98 -2.31 0.06
N PHE A 33 2.40 -1.31 -0.72
CA PHE A 33 1.51 -0.64 -1.67
C PHE A 33 0.96 -1.61 -2.72
N SER A 34 1.82 -2.41 -3.34
CA SER A 34 1.40 -3.31 -4.41
C SER A 34 0.45 -4.41 -3.93
N ASN A 35 0.68 -4.98 -2.75
CA ASN A 35 -0.26 -5.93 -2.15
C ASN A 35 -1.58 -5.25 -1.77
N MET A 36 -1.53 -4.10 -1.10
CA MET A 36 -2.72 -3.39 -0.63
C MET A 36 -3.64 -2.93 -1.76
N MET A 37 -3.04 -2.48 -2.88
CA MET A 37 -3.77 -1.92 -4.01
C MET A 37 -4.06 -2.92 -5.12
N SER A 38 -3.63 -4.18 -4.98
CA SER A 38 -3.89 -5.23 -5.96
C SER A 38 -5.38 -5.59 -5.98
N PRO A 39 -6.09 -5.45 -7.12
CA PRO A 39 -7.48 -5.88 -7.23
C PRO A 39 -7.68 -7.39 -7.03
N GLU A 40 -6.61 -8.19 -7.14
CA GLU A 40 -6.63 -9.64 -6.92
C GLU A 40 -6.77 -9.99 -5.43
N VAL A 41 -6.33 -9.11 -4.53
CA VAL A 41 -6.51 -9.32 -3.10
C VAL A 41 -7.97 -9.11 -2.71
N LYS A 42 -8.60 -10.16 -2.18
CA LYS A 42 -10.00 -10.12 -1.71
C LYS A 42 -10.15 -10.20 -0.20
N SER A 43 -9.08 -10.50 0.53
CA SER A 43 -9.09 -10.58 1.98
C SER A 43 -7.75 -10.16 2.55
N ILE A 44 -7.83 -9.37 3.62
CA ILE A 44 -6.70 -8.81 4.36
C ILE A 44 -6.91 -9.08 5.85
N GLY A 45 -5.84 -9.44 6.54
CA GLY A 45 -5.79 -9.49 8.00
C GLY A 45 -4.61 -8.67 8.48
N CYS A 46 -4.85 -7.70 9.35
CA CYS A 46 -3.81 -6.85 9.91
C CYS A 46 -3.66 -7.08 11.41
N GLY A 47 -2.44 -6.92 11.89
CA GLY A 47 -2.10 -6.90 13.29
C GLY A 47 -1.18 -5.72 13.59
N TRP A 48 -1.10 -5.38 14.87
CA TRP A 48 -0.10 -4.45 15.34
C TRP A 48 0.39 -4.87 16.72
N SER A 49 1.63 -4.49 17.01
CA SER A 49 2.26 -4.71 18.31
C SER A 49 2.88 -3.40 18.79
N PHE A 50 2.67 -3.10 20.07
CA PHE A 50 3.42 -2.10 20.78
C PHE A 50 4.69 -2.73 21.35
N CYS A 51 5.85 -2.30 20.89
CA CYS A 51 7.16 -2.78 21.32
C CYS A 51 7.93 -1.65 22.02
N HIS A 52 9.00 -2.00 22.74
CA HIS A 52 9.81 -1.02 23.50
C HIS A 52 10.42 0.10 22.63
N ASN A 53 10.56 -0.13 21.32
CA ASN A 53 11.15 0.79 20.35
C ASN A 53 10.15 1.29 19.29
N GLY A 54 8.85 1.02 19.46
CA GLY A 54 7.82 1.59 18.60
C GLY A 54 6.65 0.65 18.29
N ASN A 55 5.74 1.17 17.47
CA ASN A 55 4.59 0.44 16.96
C ASN A 55 4.93 -0.24 15.64
N TYR A 56 4.66 -1.54 15.56
CA TYR A 56 4.83 -2.32 14.35
C TYR A 56 3.47 -2.75 13.84
N VAL A 57 3.16 -2.39 12.59
CA VAL A 57 1.92 -2.77 11.92
C VAL A 57 2.28 -3.69 10.76
N TRP A 58 1.58 -4.81 10.64
CA TRP A 58 1.71 -5.71 9.50
C TRP A 58 0.33 -6.10 8.98
N CYS A 59 0.25 -6.35 7.68
CA CYS A 59 -0.94 -6.88 7.06
C CYS A 59 -0.56 -8.07 6.19
N ASN A 60 -1.31 -9.16 6.35
CA ASN A 60 -1.25 -10.33 5.50
C ASN A 60 -2.39 -10.26 4.49
N TYR A 61 -2.06 -10.56 3.24
CA TYR A 61 -2.99 -10.48 2.12
C TYR A 61 -3.13 -11.90 1.56
N ASN A 62 -4.36 -12.36 1.36
CA ASN A 62 -4.58 -13.67 0.73
C ASN A 62 -4.42 -13.54 -0.78
N ASN A 63 -3.58 -14.41 -1.35
CA ASN A 63 -3.32 -14.52 -2.78
C ASN A 63 -3.11 -13.15 -3.47
N PRO A 64 -2.06 -12.37 -3.14
CA PRO A 64 -1.87 -11.03 -3.70
C PRO A 64 -1.58 -10.99 -5.20
N GLY A 65 -1.45 -12.16 -5.83
CA GLY A 65 -0.98 -12.31 -7.19
C GLY A 65 0.54 -12.23 -7.25
N LYS A 66 1.17 -13.07 -8.08
CA LYS A 66 2.63 -13.01 -8.31
C LYS A 66 3.05 -11.74 -9.06
N ASN A 67 2.12 -11.17 -9.84
CA ASN A 67 2.32 -10.00 -10.69
C ASN A 67 1.13 -9.03 -10.55
N PRO A 68 1.00 -8.31 -9.41
CA PRO A 68 -0.17 -7.50 -9.12
C PRO A 68 -0.34 -6.37 -10.16
N LYS A 69 -1.57 -6.23 -10.68
CA LYS A 69 -1.94 -5.17 -11.64
C LYS A 69 -2.62 -4.02 -10.92
N VAL A 70 -1.82 -3.11 -10.38
CA VAL A 70 -2.32 -1.97 -9.61
C VAL A 70 -2.72 -0.82 -10.54
N PRO A 71 -4.00 -0.42 -10.58
CA PRO A 71 -4.42 0.73 -11.36
C PRO A 71 -3.97 2.05 -10.71
N PRO A 72 -3.66 3.10 -11.50
CA PRO A 72 -3.41 4.43 -10.95
C PRO A 72 -4.68 5.04 -10.36
N LEU A 73 -4.52 5.97 -9.43
CA LEU A 73 -5.63 6.77 -8.89
C LEU A 73 -6.29 7.55 -10.05
N ARG A 74 -7.62 7.52 -10.11
CA ARG A 74 -8.42 8.22 -11.14
C ARG A 74 -9.53 9.04 -10.49
N GLY A 75 -9.88 10.17 -11.12
CA GLY A 75 -11.00 11.01 -10.69
C GLY A 75 -10.71 11.92 -9.47
N LEU A 76 -9.55 11.78 -8.84
CA LEU A 76 -9.08 12.69 -7.79
C LEU A 76 -7.55 12.69 -7.69
N THR A 77 -7.01 13.78 -7.14
CA THR A 77 -5.57 13.93 -6.85
C THR A 77 -5.22 13.29 -5.51
N LYS A 78 -3.94 12.95 -5.31
CA LYS A 78 -3.44 12.39 -4.04
C LYS A 78 -3.69 13.31 -2.83
N PRO A 79 -3.54 14.66 -2.93
CA PRO A 79 -3.97 15.57 -1.87
C PRO A 79 -5.47 15.53 -1.57
N GLN A 80 -6.34 15.43 -2.58
CA GLN A 80 -7.78 15.29 -2.39
C GLN A 80 -8.13 13.97 -1.70
N LEU A 81 -7.47 12.86 -2.08
CA LEU A 81 -7.62 11.58 -1.39
C LEU A 81 -7.24 11.74 0.09
N LYS A 82 -6.09 12.34 0.37
CA LYS A 82 -5.61 12.55 1.73
C LYS A 82 -6.62 13.32 2.57
N ALA A 83 -7.16 14.41 2.02
CA ALA A 83 -8.17 15.24 2.70
C ALA A 83 -9.47 14.47 2.98
N SER A 84 -9.87 13.54 2.10
CA SER A 84 -11.06 12.71 2.32
C SER A 84 -10.91 11.66 3.43
N LEU A 85 -9.67 11.34 3.85
CA LEU A 85 -9.38 10.34 4.88
C LEU A 85 -9.20 10.95 6.26
N THR A 86 -9.02 12.27 6.34
CA THR A 86 -8.94 13.02 7.60
C THR A 86 -10.35 13.50 7.96
N VAL A 87 -10.97 12.84 8.93
CA VAL A 87 -12.18 13.32 9.61
C VAL A 87 -11.78 14.32 10.71
#